data_AF-A0A841LF55-F1
#
_entry.id   AF-A0A841LF55-F1
#
_cell.length_a   1.000
_cell.length_b   1.000
_cell.length_c   1.000
_cell.angle_alpha   90.00
_cell.angle_beta   90.00
_cell.angle_gamma   90.00
#
_symmetry.space_group_name_H-M   'P 1'
#
loop_
_entity.id
_entity.type
_entity.pdbx_description
1 polymer ?
#
loop_
_entity_poly.entity_id
_entity_poly.type
_entity_poly.pdbx_seq_one_letter_code
_entity_poly.pdbx_strand_id
1 'polypeptide(L)'
;MKFTAGELPFIYQSEFYSIAWGMEHYGFFIDPQGRKYNYRISKDYRYAVTGKWNWFKTAKTGDPSDDTVYTCEEYGTITPNNLFENLMNSVEYKPWFGYKKKTNIITEEMIADLLQSPIKDHGDITCDAGSFTNSLYVYDAEMGIYKRILLSMDGDIKKSNQSIYTHNIVKCFGQTRLSFR
;
A
#
# COMPACT_ATOMS: atom_id res chain seq x y z
N MET A 1 19.34 -0.08 5.46
CA MET A 1 18.43 0.44 6.52
C MET A 1 17.87 -0.79 7.23
N LYS A 2 17.72 -0.79 8.56
CA LYS A 2 17.11 -1.90 9.29
C LYS A 2 15.82 -1.38 9.90
N PHE A 3 14.69 -1.81 9.37
CA PHE A 3 13.38 -1.47 9.90
C PHE A 3 13.05 -2.40 11.07
N THR A 4 12.33 -1.87 12.07
CA THR A 4 11.80 -2.66 13.18
C THR A 4 10.32 -2.33 13.40
N ALA A 5 9.57 -3.30 13.92
CA ALA A 5 8.14 -3.11 14.16
C ALA A 5 7.86 -2.01 15.20
N GLY A 6 8.76 -1.82 16.17
CA GLY A 6 8.65 -0.74 17.16
C GLY A 6 8.84 0.66 16.58
N GLU A 7 9.66 0.82 15.53
CA GLU A 7 9.85 2.11 14.85
C GLU A 7 8.74 2.41 13.83
N LEU A 8 8.06 1.37 13.35
CA LEU A 8 7.03 1.42 12.32
C LEU A 8 5.71 0.83 12.84
N PRO A 9 5.08 1.37 13.90
CA PRO A 9 3.80 0.87 14.40
C PRO A 9 2.67 0.91 13.36
N PHE A 10 2.79 1.80 12.37
CA PHE A 10 1.93 1.83 11.20
C PHE A 10 2.70 2.23 9.95
N ILE A 11 2.19 1.85 8.77
CA ILE A 11 2.70 2.28 7.47
C ILE A 11 1.52 2.54 6.54
N TYR A 12 1.47 3.73 5.96
CA TYR A 12 0.51 4.03 4.90
C TYR A 12 1.03 3.53 3.55
N GLN A 13 0.17 2.95 2.73
CA GLN A 13 0.46 2.58 1.35
C GLN A 13 -0.57 3.20 0.42
N SER A 14 -0.10 3.74 -0.69
CA SER A 14 -0.94 4.07 -1.83
C SER A 14 -0.37 3.45 -3.10
N GLU A 15 -1.17 2.76 -3.87
CA GLU A 15 -0.71 1.96 -5.01
C GLU A 15 -1.69 1.94 -6.16
N PHE A 16 -1.17 1.58 -7.33
CA PHE A 16 -1.91 1.16 -8.50
C PHE A 16 -1.41 -0.21 -8.91
N TYR A 17 -2.33 -1.14 -9.18
CA TYR A 17 -2.03 -2.47 -9.71
C TYR A 17 -2.96 -2.78 -10.89
N SER A 18 -2.41 -3.25 -12.00
CA SER A 18 -3.17 -3.68 -13.18
C SER A 18 -2.47 -4.83 -13.90
N ILE A 19 -3.26 -5.76 -14.45
CA ILE A 19 -2.79 -6.88 -15.28
C ILE A 19 -3.37 -6.88 -16.68
N ALA A 20 -4.38 -6.05 -16.97
CA ALA A 20 -5.19 -6.17 -18.17
C ALA A 20 -4.44 -5.86 -19.49
N TRP A 21 -3.36 -5.07 -19.43
CA TRP A 21 -2.58 -4.66 -20.60
C TRP A 21 -1.07 -4.85 -20.40
N GLY A 22 -0.73 -5.83 -19.56
CA GLY A 22 0.60 -6.02 -19.02
C GLY A 22 0.66 -5.62 -17.55
N MET A 23 1.59 -6.23 -16.80
CA MET A 23 1.72 -6.00 -15.38
C MET A 23 2.23 -4.59 -15.10
N GLU A 24 1.39 -3.76 -14.50
CA GLU A 24 1.74 -2.47 -13.92
C GLU A 24 1.51 -2.50 -12.43
N HIS A 25 2.53 -2.18 -11.64
CA HIS A 25 2.40 -2.00 -10.20
C HIS A 25 3.27 -0.83 -9.78
N TYR A 26 2.70 0.20 -9.21
CA TYR A 26 3.48 1.32 -8.70
C TYR A 26 2.76 2.01 -7.57
N GLY A 27 3.52 2.71 -6.75
CA GLY A 27 2.96 3.35 -5.57
C GLY A 27 4.03 3.90 -4.66
N PHE A 28 3.63 4.09 -3.41
CA PHE A 28 4.54 4.49 -2.36
C PHE A 28 4.06 4.05 -0.99
N PHE A 29 5.00 3.96 -0.06
CA PHE A 29 4.79 3.88 1.36
C PHE A 29 5.07 5.21 2.03
N ILE A 30 4.40 5.49 3.15
CA ILE A 30 4.78 6.56 4.08
C ILE A 30 4.84 6.00 5.49
N ASP A 31 5.97 6.23 6.16
CA ASP A 31 6.17 5.81 7.54
C ASP A 31 5.67 6.87 8.57
N PRO A 32 5.68 6.55 9.87
CA PRO A 32 5.19 7.46 10.91
C PRO A 32 5.97 8.79 10.99
N GLN A 33 7.20 8.83 10.47
CA GLN A 33 8.02 10.04 10.42
C GLN A 33 7.78 10.86 9.14
N GLY A 34 6.83 10.44 8.29
CA GLY A 34 6.48 11.08 7.03
C GLY A 34 7.50 10.85 5.92
N ARG A 35 8.44 9.91 6.06
CA ARG A 35 9.35 9.54 4.97
C ARG A 35 8.56 8.76 3.93
N LYS A 36 8.71 9.15 2.67
CA LYS A 36 8.01 8.56 1.53
C LYS A 36 8.96 7.62 0.78
N TYR A 37 8.51 6.41 0.50
CA TYR A 37 9.28 5.42 -0.24
C TYR A 37 8.51 4.99 -1.49
N ASN A 38 9.00 5.34 -2.68
CA ASN A 38 8.28 5.06 -3.93
C ASN A 38 8.75 3.74 -4.54
N TYR A 39 7.83 3.08 -5.22
CA TYR A 39 8.09 1.88 -5.97
C TYR A 39 7.36 1.86 -7.30
N ARG A 40 7.91 1.11 -8.27
CA ARG A 40 7.30 0.86 -9.57
C ARG A 40 7.93 -0.38 -10.21
N ILE A 41 7.08 -1.29 -10.67
CA ILE A 41 7.41 -2.25 -11.73
C ILE A 41 7.65 -1.44 -12.99
N SER A 42 8.89 -1.45 -13.46
CA SER A 42 9.35 -0.63 -14.57
C SER A 42 9.86 -1.49 -15.70
N LYS A 43 9.51 -1.14 -16.94
CA LYS A 43 10.37 -1.34 -18.10
C LYS A 43 11.36 -0.16 -18.33
N ASP A 44 11.05 1.06 -17.87
CA ASP A 44 11.74 2.31 -18.30
C ASP A 44 12.19 3.31 -17.20
N TYR A 45 12.47 2.89 -15.96
CA TYR A 45 13.10 3.74 -14.94
C TYR A 45 14.63 3.59 -14.96
N ARG A 46 15.36 4.66 -14.64
CA ARG A 46 16.84 4.78 -14.69
C ARG A 46 17.62 3.96 -13.64
N TYR A 47 17.13 2.80 -13.27
CA TYR A 47 17.95 1.73 -12.71
C TYR A 47 17.62 0.52 -13.55
N ALA A 48 18.65 -0.08 -14.14
CA ALA A 48 18.55 -1.21 -15.04
C ALA A 48 17.43 -2.15 -14.59
N VAL A 49 16.64 -2.63 -15.54
CA VAL A 49 15.79 -3.81 -15.38
C VAL A 49 16.71 -4.98 -15.01
N THR A 50 17.17 -5.03 -13.76
CA THR A 50 17.48 -6.28 -13.12
C THR A 50 16.09 -6.86 -12.89
N GLY A 51 15.73 -7.97 -13.53
CA GLY A 51 14.43 -8.62 -13.42
C GLY A 51 14.09 -9.07 -12.00
N LYS A 52 13.99 -8.13 -11.05
CA LYS A 52 13.88 -8.32 -9.61
C LYS A 52 12.73 -7.53 -8.98
N TRP A 53 12.07 -6.61 -9.70
CA TRP A 53 10.72 -6.24 -9.28
C TRP A 53 9.74 -7.33 -9.70
N ASN A 54 9.79 -8.44 -8.97
CA ASN A 54 8.91 -9.62 -9.10
C ASN A 54 8.33 -10.06 -7.75
N TRP A 55 8.55 -9.31 -6.67
CA TRP A 55 8.32 -9.83 -5.32
C TRP A 55 7.74 -8.77 -4.39
N PHE A 56 6.69 -8.05 -4.81
CA PHE A 56 5.83 -7.45 -3.79
C PHE A 56 5.30 -8.60 -2.95
N LYS A 57 5.84 -8.76 -1.74
CA LYS A 57 5.43 -9.84 -0.86
C LYS A 57 4.09 -9.47 -0.26
N THR A 58 3.09 -10.29 -0.51
CA THR A 58 1.76 -10.17 0.07
C THR A 58 1.61 -11.11 1.28
N ALA A 59 0.42 -11.13 1.87
CA ALA A 59 0.00 -12.07 2.91
C ALA A 59 0.15 -13.54 2.49
N LYS A 60 -0.11 -13.82 1.21
CA LYS A 60 -0.14 -15.17 0.64
C LYS A 60 0.91 -15.29 -0.44
N THR A 61 1.96 -16.08 -0.18
CA THR A 61 2.69 -16.73 -1.26
C THR A 61 1.78 -17.84 -1.77
N GLY A 62 0.89 -17.54 -2.73
CA GLY A 62 0.11 -18.61 -3.35
C GLY A 62 1.02 -19.59 -4.07
N ASP A 63 0.49 -20.78 -4.34
CA ASP A 63 1.19 -21.79 -5.12
C ASP A 63 1.54 -21.20 -6.50
N PRO A 64 2.81 -21.23 -6.95
CA PRO A 64 3.20 -20.72 -8.26
C PRO A 64 2.48 -21.40 -9.44
N SER A 65 1.80 -22.53 -9.21
CA SER A 65 0.99 -23.24 -10.21
C SER A 65 -0.49 -22.85 -10.22
N ASP A 66 -0.92 -21.98 -9.30
CA ASP A 66 -2.29 -21.50 -9.22
C ASP A 66 -2.41 -20.12 -9.88
N ASP A 67 -2.81 -20.14 -11.15
CA ASP A 67 -3.04 -18.95 -11.99
C ASP A 67 -4.13 -18.01 -11.43
N THR A 68 -4.86 -18.43 -10.38
CA THR A 68 -5.87 -17.61 -9.70
C THR A 68 -5.34 -16.81 -8.51
N VAL A 69 -4.12 -17.09 -8.03
CA VAL A 69 -3.52 -16.39 -6.86
C VAL A 69 -3.35 -14.89 -7.09
N TYR A 70 -3.19 -14.47 -8.35
CA TYR A 70 -3.06 -13.07 -8.73
C TYR A 70 -4.39 -12.33 -8.86
N THR A 71 -5.53 -13.03 -8.71
CA THR A 71 -6.87 -12.47 -8.93
C THR A 71 -7.47 -11.80 -7.69
N CYS A 72 -6.88 -12.03 -6.51
CA CYS A 72 -7.38 -11.44 -5.28
C CYS A 72 -6.27 -11.38 -4.21
N GLU A 73 -5.78 -10.17 -3.92
CA GLU A 73 -5.11 -9.95 -2.63
C GLU A 73 -6.15 -10.19 -1.53
N GLU A 74 -6.08 -11.33 -0.85
CA GLU A 74 -6.84 -11.51 0.37
C GLU A 74 -6.38 -10.45 1.37
N TYR A 75 -7.28 -9.49 1.64
CA TYR A 75 -7.11 -8.53 2.71
C TYR A 75 -6.83 -9.27 4.01
N GLY A 76 -5.81 -8.84 4.74
CA GLY A 76 -5.65 -9.37 6.08
C GLY A 76 -4.39 -8.89 6.74
N THR A 77 -3.27 -9.52 6.40
CA THR A 77 -2.06 -9.38 7.21
C THR A 77 -0.77 -9.53 6.42
N ILE A 78 0.36 -9.03 6.92
CA ILE A 78 1.69 -9.23 6.34
C ILE A 78 2.71 -9.32 7.47
N THR A 79 3.68 -10.23 7.37
CA THR A 79 4.74 -10.32 8.38
C THR A 79 5.66 -9.09 8.31
N PRO A 80 6.27 -8.66 9.43
CA PRO A 80 7.23 -7.57 9.43
C PRO A 80 8.36 -7.77 8.42
N ASN A 81 8.91 -9.00 8.33
CA ASN A 81 9.98 -9.30 7.39
C ASN A 81 9.57 -9.05 5.93
N ASN A 82 8.37 -9.48 5.53
CA ASN A 82 7.87 -9.26 4.16
C ASN A 82 7.61 -7.78 3.87
N LEU A 83 6.98 -7.06 4.81
CA LEU A 83 6.71 -5.63 4.66
C LEU A 83 8.00 -4.81 4.60
N PHE A 84 8.99 -5.16 5.42
CA PHE A 84 10.29 -4.48 5.44
C PHE A 84 11.10 -4.79 4.19
N GLU A 85 10.97 -5.98 3.61
CA GLU A 85 11.55 -6.27 2.31
C GLU A 85 10.91 -5.41 1.20
N ASN A 86 9.59 -5.25 1.20
CA ASN A 86 8.90 -4.32 0.28
C ASN A 86 9.43 -2.89 0.42
N LEU A 87 9.62 -2.40 1.66
CA LEU A 87 10.24 -1.10 1.92
C LEU A 87 11.70 -1.03 1.45
N MET A 88 12.49 -2.07 1.67
CA MET A 88 13.90 -2.12 1.25
C MET A 88 14.05 -2.14 -0.28
N ASN A 89 13.06 -2.66 -1.00
CA ASN A 89 13.00 -2.64 -2.46
C ASN A 89 12.53 -1.28 -3.01
N SER A 90 12.02 -0.39 -2.17
CA SER A 90 11.55 0.93 -2.58
C SER A 90 12.64 2.01 -2.49
N VAL A 91 12.47 3.11 -3.23
CA VAL A 91 13.40 4.24 -3.24
C VAL A 91 12.85 5.34 -2.35
N GLU A 92 13.58 5.66 -1.27
CA GLU A 92 13.26 6.79 -0.41
C GLU A 92 13.31 8.10 -1.21
N TYR A 93 12.20 8.85 -1.18
CA TYR A 93 12.13 10.19 -1.74
C TYR A 93 12.75 11.19 -0.77
N LYS A 94 13.87 11.78 -1.18
CA LYS A 94 14.54 12.85 -0.46
C LYS A 94 14.22 14.19 -1.15
N PRO A 95 13.29 15.00 -0.62
CA PRO A 95 13.00 16.29 -1.21
C PRO A 95 14.25 17.17 -1.19
N TRP A 96 14.49 17.91 -2.28
CA TRP A 96 15.70 18.70 -2.48
C TRP A 96 15.86 19.84 -1.46
N PHE A 97 14.73 20.32 -0.95
CA PHE A 97 14.62 21.16 0.23
C PHE A 97 14.05 20.28 1.34
N GLY A 98 14.72 20.15 2.48
CA GLY A 98 14.39 19.25 3.60
C GLY A 98 13.00 19.42 4.25
N TYR A 99 12.04 20.00 3.54
CA TYR A 99 10.63 20.02 3.85
C TYR A 99 10.08 18.59 3.90
N LYS A 100 9.94 18.08 5.12
CA LYS A 100 9.08 16.95 5.42
C LYS A 100 7.67 17.50 5.63
N LYS A 101 6.71 17.03 4.82
CA LYS A 101 5.30 17.30 5.07
C LYS A 101 4.98 16.74 6.46
N LYS A 102 4.51 17.57 7.39
CA LYS A 102 3.95 17.07 8.64
C LYS A 102 2.75 16.19 8.28
N THR A 103 2.87 14.89 8.48
CA THR A 103 1.76 13.96 8.34
C THR A 103 0.87 14.07 9.57
N ASN A 104 -0.41 13.78 9.41
CA ASN A 104 -1.26 13.62 10.58
C ASN A 104 -0.70 12.49 11.46
N ILE A 105 -0.72 12.71 12.77
CA ILE A 105 -0.46 11.66 13.73
C ILE A 105 -1.64 10.68 13.62
N ILE A 106 -1.35 9.43 13.28
CA ILE A 106 -2.34 8.35 13.38
C ILE A 106 -2.40 7.94 14.85
N THR A 107 -3.57 8.05 15.46
CA THR A 107 -3.80 7.68 16.87
C THR A 107 -4.39 6.28 16.99
N GLU A 108 -4.32 5.69 18.19
CA GLU A 108 -4.96 4.40 18.49
C GLU A 108 -6.48 4.46 18.30
N GLU A 109 -7.13 5.58 18.66
CA GLU A 109 -8.55 5.83 18.41
C GLU A 109 -8.89 5.74 16.92
N MET A 110 -8.09 6.39 16.07
CA MET A 110 -8.29 6.35 14.62
C MET A 110 -8.14 4.92 14.09
N ILE A 111 -7.14 4.18 14.57
CA ILE A 111 -6.91 2.78 14.19
C ILE A 111 -8.09 1.89 14.62
N ALA A 112 -8.58 2.06 15.85
CA ALA A 112 -9.69 1.28 16.38
C ALA A 112 -10.97 1.51 15.58
N ASP A 113 -11.29 2.77 15.27
CA ASP A 113 -12.45 3.14 14.44
C ASP A 113 -12.32 2.57 13.02
N LEU A 114 -11.14 2.67 12.40
CA LEU A 114 -10.86 2.11 11.07
C LEU A 114 -11.03 0.59 11.00
N LEU A 115 -10.63 -0.14 12.06
CA LEU A 115 -10.75 -1.59 12.14
C LEU A 115 -12.20 -2.06 12.32
N GLN A 116 -13.03 -1.27 13.01
CA GLN A 116 -14.42 -1.61 13.30
C GLN A 116 -15.39 -1.09 12.23
N SER A 117 -14.96 -0.09 11.46
CA SER A 117 -15.78 0.55 10.43
C SER A 117 -16.05 -0.40 9.25
N PRO A 118 -17.30 -0.44 8.76
CA PRO A 118 -17.63 -1.29 7.64
C PRO A 118 -16.95 -0.80 6.35
N ILE A 119 -16.62 -1.74 5.48
CA ILE A 119 -16.25 -1.45 4.10
C ILE A 119 -17.52 -1.38 3.26
N LYS A 120 -17.77 -0.22 2.66
CA LYS A 120 -18.82 -0.07 1.65
C LYS A 120 -18.28 -0.54 0.31
N ASP A 121 -18.86 -1.61 -0.20
CA ASP A 121 -18.60 -2.15 -1.52
C ASP A 121 -19.61 -1.55 -2.51
N HIS A 122 -19.09 -0.90 -3.56
CA HIS A 122 -19.91 -0.34 -4.64
C HIS A 122 -19.95 -1.26 -5.86
N GLY A 123 -19.29 -2.42 -5.80
CA GLY A 123 -19.19 -3.38 -6.89
C GLY A 123 -18.20 -2.95 -7.97
N ASP A 124 -18.30 -3.66 -9.10
CA ASP A 124 -17.51 -3.40 -10.29
C ASP A 124 -17.95 -2.09 -10.95
N ILE A 125 -16.99 -1.20 -11.23
CA ILE A 125 -17.23 0.12 -11.83
C ILE A 125 -16.74 0.16 -13.26
N THR A 126 -15.58 -0.44 -13.52
CA THR A 126 -14.94 -0.50 -14.83
C THR A 126 -14.33 -1.88 -15.05
N CYS A 127 -13.98 -2.20 -16.29
CA CYS A 127 -13.20 -3.39 -16.62
C CYS A 127 -11.84 -2.96 -17.13
N ASP A 128 -10.82 -3.75 -16.80
CA ASP A 128 -9.45 -3.61 -17.32
C ASP A 128 -8.76 -2.28 -16.97
N ALA A 129 -9.26 -1.55 -15.97
CA ALA A 129 -8.71 -0.28 -15.51
C ALA A 129 -7.61 -0.46 -14.45
N GLY A 130 -7.55 -1.63 -13.81
CA GLY A 130 -6.71 -1.88 -12.64
C GLY A 130 -7.32 -1.27 -11.37
N SER A 131 -6.55 -1.25 -10.28
CA SER A 131 -7.02 -0.81 -8.96
C SER A 131 -6.06 0.19 -8.32
N PHE A 132 -6.58 1.37 -7.97
CA PHE A 132 -5.93 2.32 -7.07
C PHE A 132 -6.33 2.03 -5.65
N THR A 133 -5.39 1.60 -4.81
CA THR A 133 -5.66 1.21 -3.43
C THR A 133 -4.90 2.09 -2.46
N ASN A 134 -5.59 2.53 -1.40
CA ASN A 134 -5.00 3.18 -0.24
C ASN A 134 -5.23 2.28 0.99
N SER A 135 -4.16 1.98 1.71
CA SER A 135 -4.18 1.07 2.85
C SER A 135 -3.35 1.59 4.01
N LEU A 136 -3.70 1.18 5.22
CA LEU A 136 -2.91 1.39 6.42
C LEU A 136 -2.51 0.02 7.00
N TYR A 137 -1.22 -0.27 7.05
CA TYR A 137 -0.68 -1.40 7.80
C TYR A 137 -0.50 -0.99 9.25
N VAL A 138 -1.00 -1.78 10.20
CA VAL A 138 -0.86 -1.54 11.64
C VAL A 138 -0.28 -2.79 12.29
N TYR A 139 0.80 -2.63 13.05
CA TYR A 139 1.44 -3.76 13.72
C TYR A 139 0.60 -4.26 14.89
N ASP A 140 0.28 -5.55 14.88
CA ASP A 140 -0.30 -6.28 16.00
C ASP A 140 0.83 -7.02 16.73
N ALA A 141 1.16 -6.55 17.94
CA ALA A 141 2.24 -7.10 18.73
C ALA A 141 1.91 -8.47 19.34
N GLU A 142 0.63 -8.79 19.56
CA GLU A 142 0.21 -10.10 20.08
C GLU A 142 0.38 -11.18 19.02
N MET A 143 0.03 -10.86 17.77
CA MET A 143 0.12 -11.78 16.65
C MET A 143 1.47 -11.73 15.91
N GLY A 144 2.28 -10.69 16.13
CA GLY A 144 3.58 -10.52 15.45
C GLY A 144 3.45 -10.22 13.95
N ILE A 145 2.33 -9.63 13.52
CA ILE A 145 2.00 -9.37 12.11
C ILE A 145 1.43 -7.95 11.94
N TYR A 146 1.56 -7.38 10.75
CA TYR A 146 0.82 -6.17 10.39
C TYR A 146 -0.56 -6.55 9.86
N LYS A 147 -1.62 -5.91 10.36
CA LYS A 147 -2.97 -5.95 9.77
C LYS A 147 -3.09 -4.86 8.71
N ARG A 148 -3.56 -5.21 7.52
CA ARG A 148 -3.83 -4.24 6.44
C ARG A 148 -5.28 -3.77 6.54
N ILE A 149 -5.47 -2.49 6.80
CA ILE A 149 -6.77 -1.84 6.80
C ILE A 149 -6.96 -1.15 5.46
N LEU A 150 -7.96 -1.60 4.69
CA LEU A 150 -8.36 -0.91 3.47
C LEU A 150 -8.95 0.45 3.83
N LEU A 151 -8.48 1.52 3.19
CA LEU A 151 -9.03 2.88 3.33
C LEU A 151 -9.95 3.19 2.14
N SER A 152 -9.42 3.02 0.94
CA SER A 152 -10.19 3.18 -0.30
C SER A 152 -9.60 2.37 -1.44
N MET A 153 -10.46 1.99 -2.37
CA MET A 153 -10.13 1.34 -3.63
C MET A 153 -11.02 1.94 -4.72
N ASP A 154 -10.44 2.27 -5.88
CA ASP A 154 -11.14 2.74 -7.08
C ASP A 154 -10.46 2.11 -8.32
N GLY A 155 -11.14 2.10 -9.47
CA GLY A 155 -10.73 1.37 -10.67
C GLY A 155 -11.74 0.28 -11.05
N ASP A 156 -11.28 -0.96 -11.20
CA ASP A 156 -12.13 -2.09 -11.55
C ASP A 156 -13.25 -2.26 -10.52
N ILE A 157 -12.89 -2.23 -9.23
CA ILE A 157 -13.81 -2.31 -8.10
C ILE A 157 -13.71 -1.03 -7.28
N LYS A 158 -14.83 -0.58 -6.72
CA LYS A 158 -14.85 0.54 -5.78
C LYS A 158 -15.25 0.12 -4.38
N LYS A 159 -14.34 0.32 -3.43
CA LYS A 159 -14.56 0.04 -1.99
C LYS A 159 -14.10 1.22 -1.15
N SER A 160 -14.78 1.48 -0.05
CA SER A 160 -14.39 2.55 0.87
C SER A 160 -14.69 2.22 2.32
N ASN A 161 -13.71 2.45 3.20
CA ASN A 161 -13.90 2.34 4.63
C ASN A 161 -14.73 3.50 5.15
N GLN A 162 -15.84 3.21 5.84
CA GLN A 162 -16.80 4.20 6.29
C GLN A 162 -16.37 4.95 7.57
N SER A 163 -15.18 4.69 8.09
CA SER A 163 -14.58 5.48 9.16
C SER A 163 -14.56 6.97 8.81
N ILE A 164 -14.86 7.81 9.80
CA ILE A 164 -14.79 9.27 9.66
C ILE A 164 -13.37 9.77 9.38
N TYR A 165 -12.35 8.95 9.68
CA TYR A 165 -10.94 9.31 9.50
C TYR A 165 -10.41 8.99 8.10
N THR A 166 -11.05 8.08 7.36
CA THR A 166 -10.60 7.59 6.05
C THR A 166 -10.22 8.73 5.11
N HIS A 167 -11.12 9.69 4.89
CA HIS A 167 -10.90 10.79 3.95
C HIS A 167 -9.69 11.65 4.35
N ASN A 168 -9.58 11.98 5.63
CA ASN A 168 -8.51 12.83 6.14
C ASN A 168 -7.14 12.15 6.07
N ILE A 169 -7.07 10.85 6.34
CA ILE A 169 -5.83 10.07 6.21
C ILE A 169 -5.37 10.07 4.75
N VAL A 170 -6.23 9.65 3.81
CA VAL A 170 -5.88 9.60 2.38
C VAL A 170 -5.46 10.98 1.86
N LYS A 171 -6.15 12.05 2.27
CA LYS A 171 -5.79 13.43 1.90
C LYS A 171 -4.43 13.86 2.48
N CYS A 172 -4.13 13.53 3.73
CA CYS A 172 -2.89 13.92 4.38
C CYS A 172 -1.67 13.20 3.81
N PHE A 173 -1.77 11.88 3.63
CA PHE A 173 -0.68 11.06 3.09
C PHE A 173 -0.60 11.14 1.56
N GLY A 174 -1.69 11.52 0.90
CA GLY A 174 -1.79 11.60 -0.55
C GLY A 174 -2.09 10.25 -1.18
N GLN A 175 -2.36 10.26 -2.47
CA GLN A 175 -2.73 9.06 -3.22
C GLN A 175 -1.93 8.96 -4.51
N THR A 176 -1.67 7.73 -4.94
CA THR A 176 -1.17 7.40 -6.27
C THR A 176 -2.20 7.87 -7.30
N ARG A 177 -1.70 8.51 -8.36
CA ARG A 177 -2.52 9.01 -9.47
C ARG A 177 -1.84 8.60 -10.76
N LEU A 178 -2.64 8.35 -11.80
CA LEU A 178 -2.14 8.30 -13.15
C LEU A 178 -1.52 9.66 -13.48
N SER A 179 -0.21 9.68 -13.67
CA SER A 179 0.41 10.80 -14.38
C SER A 179 0.15 10.56 -15.86
N PHE A 180 -0.86 11.21 -16.43
CA PHE A 180 -0.89 11.41 -17.88
C PHE A 180 0.36 12.21 -18.23
N ARG A 181 1.29 11.57 -18.94
CA ARG A 181 2.44 12.26 -19.54
C ARG A 181 2.06 12.73 -20.93
#